data_AF-A0A4Y9T4E7-F1
#
_entry.id   AF-A0A4Y9T4E7-F1
#
_cell.length_a   1.000
_cell.length_b   1.000
_cell.length_c   1.000
_cell.angle_alpha   90.00
_cell.angle_beta   90.00
_cell.angle_gamma   90.00
#
_symmetry.space_group_name_H-M   'P 1'
#
loop_
_entity.id
_entity.type
_entity.pdbx_description
1 polymer ?
#
loop_
_entity_poly.entity_id
_entity_poly.type
_entity_poly.pdbx_seq_one_letter_code
_entity_poly.pdbx_strand_id
1 'polypeptide(L)'
;MPENVDLSVEERALRDQGILGRSGPYGNELYAFEYELLPAEAKQVLELIIHGGPLLYPRHDGILFGNRSGDLPGRAEYREFTVPTPGIATRGRRRLVIRDNGLVFFTACHYDRVPGKAGSAQHAQAIASVDERWRNGFYLVTGIAPAMRAHIASAIQRIHNSRLPVLHRGT
;
A
#
# COMPACT_ATOMS: atom_id res chain seq x y z
N MET A 1 1.36 5.96 -31.73
CA MET A 1 0.96 5.61 -30.36
C MET A 1 2.14 5.96 -29.46
N PRO A 2 2.00 6.87 -28.49
CA PRO A 2 3.14 7.17 -27.63
C PRO A 2 3.50 5.91 -26.86
N GLU A 3 4.79 5.59 -26.83
CA GLU A 3 5.34 4.46 -26.06
C GLU A 3 4.88 4.57 -24.61
N ASN A 4 4.21 3.53 -24.15
CA ASN A 4 3.59 3.49 -22.83
C ASN A 4 4.69 3.18 -21.80
N VAL A 5 5.24 4.23 -21.20
CA VAL A 5 6.32 4.20 -20.20
C VAL A 5 6.00 3.20 -19.06
N ASP A 6 4.72 3.00 -18.75
CA ASP A 6 4.24 2.12 -17.67
C ASP A 6 4.47 0.62 -17.95
N LEU A 7 4.42 0.17 -19.20
CA LEU A 7 4.71 -1.24 -19.55
C LEU A 7 6.21 -1.56 -19.43
N SER A 8 7.09 -0.60 -19.74
CA SER A 8 8.56 -0.77 -19.58
C SER A 8 8.99 -0.84 -18.11
N VAL A 9 8.21 -0.19 -17.25
CA VAL A 9 8.36 -0.11 -15.81
C VAL A 9 7.92 -1.43 -15.15
N GLU A 10 6.78 -1.98 -15.55
CA GLU A 10 6.29 -3.29 -15.11
C GLU A 10 7.18 -4.44 -15.58
N GLU A 11 7.60 -4.45 -16.86
CA GLU A 11 8.50 -5.48 -17.40
C GLU A 11 9.89 -5.46 -16.75
N ARG A 12 10.34 -4.31 -16.24
CA ARG A 12 11.60 -4.20 -15.49
C ARG A 12 11.45 -4.61 -14.02
N ALA A 13 10.35 -4.23 -13.37
CA ALA A 13 10.04 -4.67 -12.00
C ALA A 13 9.86 -6.20 -11.91
N LEU A 14 9.24 -6.81 -12.93
CA LEU A 14 9.03 -8.26 -13.02
C LEU A 14 10.32 -9.06 -13.32
N ARG A 15 11.33 -8.45 -13.94
CA ARG A 15 12.60 -9.13 -14.31
C ARG A 15 13.68 -9.06 -13.23
N ASP A 16 13.68 -8.01 -12.39
CA ASP A 16 14.82 -7.73 -11.50
C ASP A 16 14.57 -8.00 -9.99
N GLN A 17 13.32 -7.99 -9.49
CA GLN A 17 13.04 -7.90 -8.04
C GLN A 17 11.95 -8.89 -7.60
N GLY A 18 12.37 -10.05 -7.06
CA GLY A 18 11.54 -11.24 -6.84
C GLY A 18 10.27 -11.10 -5.97
N ILE A 19 9.45 -12.15 -6.05
CA ILE A 19 8.29 -12.38 -5.17
C ILE A 19 8.77 -12.45 -3.71
N LEU A 20 8.20 -11.61 -2.83
CA LEU A 20 8.51 -11.61 -1.40
C LEU A 20 7.29 -12.06 -0.59
N GLY A 21 6.89 -13.33 -0.64
CA GLY A 21 5.81 -13.82 0.22
C GLY A 21 5.29 -15.20 -0.16
N ARG A 22 4.73 -15.92 0.83
CA ARG A 22 4.07 -17.21 0.58
C ARG A 22 2.77 -16.95 -0.18
N SER A 23 2.65 -17.48 -1.40
CA SER A 23 1.34 -17.78 -2.00
C SER A 23 0.66 -18.83 -1.11
N GLY A 24 -0.06 -18.36 -0.10
CA GLY A 24 -0.95 -19.19 0.72
C GLY A 24 -2.19 -19.63 -0.09
N PRO A 25 -3.09 -20.43 0.51
CA PRO A 25 -4.30 -20.92 -0.18
C PRO A 25 -5.28 -19.83 -0.63
N TYR A 26 -5.02 -18.56 -0.30
CA TYR A 26 -5.86 -17.40 -0.60
C TYR A 26 -5.29 -16.51 -1.73
N GLY A 27 -4.11 -16.83 -2.28
CA GLY A 27 -3.56 -16.19 -3.48
C GLY A 27 -3.27 -14.69 -3.39
N ASN A 28 -2.96 -14.18 -2.20
CA ASN A 28 -2.46 -12.82 -2.02
C ASN A 28 -0.94 -12.88 -2.10
N GLU A 29 -0.36 -12.22 -3.11
CA GLU A 29 1.08 -12.16 -3.29
C GLU A 29 1.61 -10.78 -2.86
N LEU A 30 2.80 -10.80 -2.25
CA LEU A 30 3.55 -9.60 -1.93
C LEU A 30 4.68 -9.48 -2.96
N TYR A 31 4.61 -8.41 -3.75
CA TYR A 31 5.60 -8.09 -4.78
C TYR A 31 6.44 -6.91 -4.35
N ALA A 32 7.63 -6.74 -4.91
CA ALA A 32 8.42 -5.54 -4.72
C ALA A 32 8.43 -4.71 -6.01
N PHE A 33 8.32 -3.39 -5.90
CA PHE A 33 8.66 -2.49 -7.00
C PHE A 33 9.23 -1.17 -6.48
N GLU A 34 9.96 -0.45 -7.33
CA GLU A 34 10.69 0.77 -6.97
C GLU A 34 9.76 1.97 -6.74
N TYR A 35 10.08 2.84 -5.78
CA TYR A 35 9.32 4.05 -5.46
C TYR A 35 8.95 4.87 -6.70
N GLU A 36 9.83 4.92 -7.70
CA GLU A 36 9.60 5.68 -8.92
C GLU A 36 8.41 5.20 -9.74
N LEU A 37 8.03 3.93 -9.59
CA LEU A 37 6.92 3.29 -10.30
C LEU A 37 5.59 3.47 -9.56
N LEU A 38 5.58 4.14 -8.40
CA LEU A 38 4.32 4.48 -7.73
C LEU A 38 3.48 5.42 -8.60
N PRO A 39 2.15 5.24 -8.61
CA PRO A 39 1.25 6.26 -9.15
C PRO A 39 1.53 7.63 -8.53
N ALA A 40 1.40 8.69 -9.32
CA ALA A 40 1.66 10.06 -8.87
C ALA A 40 0.83 10.42 -7.61
N GLU A 41 -0.41 9.94 -7.54
CA GLU A 41 -1.30 10.14 -6.38
C GLU A 41 -0.75 9.48 -5.11
N ALA A 42 -0.10 8.32 -5.23
CA ALA A 42 0.51 7.66 -4.08
C ALA A 42 1.75 8.45 -3.58
N LYS A 43 2.57 8.97 -4.50
CA LYS A 43 3.69 9.85 -4.14
C LYS A 43 3.19 11.12 -3.44
N GLN A 44 2.13 11.74 -3.94
CA GLN A 44 1.49 12.92 -3.31
C GLN A 44 0.97 12.63 -1.90
N VAL A 45 0.35 11.47 -1.69
CA VAL A 45 -0.12 11.06 -0.35
C VAL A 45 1.07 10.90 0.62
N LEU A 46 2.19 10.33 0.18
CA LEU A 46 3.40 10.25 1.00
C LEU A 46 3.94 11.63 1.37
N GLU A 47 3.94 12.58 0.43
CA GLU A 47 4.33 13.96 0.69
C GLU A 47 3.40 14.63 1.71
N LEU A 48 2.08 14.47 1.59
CA LEU A 48 1.12 14.99 2.56
C LEU A 48 1.34 14.40 3.95
N ILE A 49 1.63 13.10 4.05
CA ILE A 49 1.96 12.44 5.31
C ILE A 49 3.21 13.06 5.93
N ILE A 50 4.29 13.18 5.15
CA ILE A 50 5.56 13.79 5.59
C ILE A 50 5.32 15.22 6.12
N HIS A 51 4.58 16.04 5.37
CA HIS A 51 4.33 17.45 5.72
C HIS A 51 3.26 17.65 6.82
N GLY A 52 2.52 16.59 7.19
CA GLY A 52 1.50 16.66 8.25
C GLY A 52 0.10 17.07 7.79
N GLY A 53 -0.19 16.99 6.50
CA GLY A 53 -1.53 17.14 5.93
C GLY A 53 -1.87 18.53 5.39
N PRO A 54 -3.17 18.79 5.11
CA PRO A 54 -4.32 17.95 5.46
C PRO A 54 -4.41 16.64 4.66
N LEU A 55 -4.87 15.56 5.31
CA LEU A 55 -5.18 14.29 4.63
C LEU A 55 -6.54 14.40 3.91
N LEU A 56 -6.67 13.71 2.78
CA LEU A 56 -7.84 13.80 1.92
C LEU A 56 -9.09 13.19 2.55
N TYR A 57 -8.94 12.13 3.34
CA TYR A 57 -10.04 11.46 4.03
C TYR A 57 -9.73 11.34 5.53
N PRO A 58 -9.76 12.43 6.32
CA PRO A 58 -9.22 12.46 7.70
C PRO A 58 -9.91 11.50 8.68
N ARG A 59 -11.15 11.09 8.40
CA ARG A 59 -11.87 10.07 9.19
C ARG A 59 -11.32 8.65 8.99
N HIS A 60 -10.66 8.39 7.87
CA HIS A 60 -10.17 7.07 7.49
C HIS A 60 -8.65 7.02 7.38
N ASP A 61 -8.02 8.09 6.92
CA ASP A 61 -6.59 8.13 6.69
C ASP A 61 -5.82 8.26 8.01
N GLY A 62 -4.82 7.41 8.18
CA GLY A 62 -4.03 7.31 9.40
C GLY A 62 -4.66 6.48 10.51
N ILE A 63 -5.77 5.76 10.27
CA ILE A 63 -6.26 4.76 11.23
C ILE A 63 -5.39 3.50 11.20
N LEU A 64 -5.51 2.65 12.22
CA LEU A 64 -4.80 1.37 12.27
C LEU A 64 -5.31 0.42 11.18
N PHE A 65 -4.39 -0.17 10.42
CA PHE A 65 -4.64 -1.31 9.55
C PHE A 65 -4.40 -2.60 10.33
N GLY A 66 -5.45 -3.39 10.55
CA GLY A 66 -5.41 -4.50 11.50
C GLY A 66 -4.59 -5.73 11.07
N ASN A 67 -4.16 -5.84 9.80
CA ASN A 67 -3.43 -7.00 9.27
C ASN A 67 -3.96 -8.38 9.74
N ARG A 68 -5.29 -8.50 9.89
CA ARG A 68 -5.93 -9.65 10.60
C ARG A 68 -5.69 -11.00 9.94
N SER A 69 -5.35 -11.00 8.67
CA SER A 69 -5.09 -12.22 7.90
C SER A 69 -3.62 -12.46 7.63
N GLY A 70 -2.74 -11.60 8.13
CA GLY A 70 -1.29 -11.78 8.00
C GLY A 70 -0.76 -11.62 6.58
N ASP A 71 -1.44 -10.82 5.75
CA ASP A 71 -0.99 -10.52 4.38
C ASP A 71 0.30 -9.69 4.37
N LEU A 72 0.53 -8.92 5.44
CA LEU A 72 1.77 -8.17 5.66
C LEU A 72 2.67 -8.83 6.72
N PRO A 73 4.00 -8.67 6.65
CA PRO A 73 4.93 -9.31 7.58
C PRO A 73 4.73 -8.89 9.05
N GLY A 74 4.69 -9.89 9.94
CA GLY A 74 4.74 -9.68 11.39
C GLY A 74 3.48 -9.09 12.03
N ARG A 75 3.48 -9.07 13.37
CA ARG A 75 2.47 -8.39 14.19
C ARG A 75 2.98 -6.99 14.52
N ALA A 76 2.89 -6.10 13.55
CA ALA A 76 3.31 -4.70 13.69
C ALA A 76 2.10 -3.76 13.60
N GLU A 77 2.28 -2.52 14.08
CA GLU A 77 1.30 -1.46 13.84
C GLU A 77 1.48 -0.90 12.43
N TYR A 78 0.39 -0.99 11.66
CA TYR A 78 0.27 -0.42 10.34
C TYR A 78 -0.78 0.69 10.35
N ARG A 79 -0.62 1.69 9.50
CA ARG A 79 -1.64 2.71 9.23
C ARG A 79 -2.04 2.71 7.76
N GLU A 80 -3.33 2.83 7.48
CA GLU A 80 -3.82 2.94 6.11
C GLU A 80 -4.07 4.37 5.69
N PHE A 81 -3.81 4.64 4.40
CA PHE A 81 -4.05 5.92 3.76
C PHE A 81 -4.69 5.70 2.40
N THR A 82 -5.71 6.48 2.10
CA THR A 82 -6.39 6.44 0.82
C THR A 82 -5.51 7.05 -0.26
N VAL A 83 -5.33 6.32 -1.37
CA VAL A 83 -4.73 6.86 -2.60
C VAL A 83 -5.86 7.17 -3.57
N PRO A 84 -6.07 8.45 -3.95
CA PRO A 84 -7.07 8.80 -4.95
C PRO A 84 -6.87 8.05 -6.25
N THR A 85 -7.99 7.74 -6.91
CA THR A 85 -7.98 7.21 -8.27
C THR A 85 -8.60 8.28 -9.17
N PRO A 86 -7.87 8.80 -10.17
CA PRO A 86 -8.40 9.82 -11.08
C PRO A 86 -9.76 9.43 -11.66
N GLY A 87 -10.71 10.38 -11.65
CA GLY A 87 -12.07 10.16 -12.14
C GLY A 87 -13.01 9.40 -11.19
N ILE A 88 -12.52 8.91 -10.05
CA ILE A 88 -13.37 8.26 -9.03
C ILE A 88 -13.67 9.26 -7.91
N ALA A 89 -14.97 9.55 -7.69
CA ALA A 89 -15.43 10.49 -6.66
C ALA A 89 -15.41 9.92 -5.23
N THR A 90 -15.35 8.60 -5.09
CA THR A 90 -15.24 7.92 -3.79
C THR A 90 -13.76 7.72 -3.40
N ARG A 91 -13.50 7.11 -2.25
CA ARG A 91 -12.13 6.72 -1.83
C ARG A 91 -11.43 5.77 -2.80
N GLY A 92 -12.15 5.21 -3.77
CA GLY A 92 -11.62 4.18 -4.66
C GLY A 92 -11.08 2.96 -3.89
N ARG A 93 -10.23 2.19 -4.56
CA ARG A 93 -9.68 0.93 -4.03
C ARG A 93 -8.21 0.99 -3.63
N ARG A 94 -7.48 2.02 -4.09
CA ARG A 94 -6.04 2.14 -3.87
C ARG A 94 -5.73 2.60 -2.45
N ARG A 95 -4.75 1.97 -1.81
CA ARG A 95 -4.32 2.30 -0.44
C ARG A 95 -2.80 2.23 -0.32
N LEU A 96 -2.25 3.10 0.51
CA LEU A 96 -0.95 2.89 1.14
C LEU A 96 -1.17 2.29 2.52
N VAL A 97 -0.39 1.28 2.87
CA VAL A 97 -0.32 0.73 4.22
C VAL A 97 1.11 0.90 4.69
N ILE A 98 1.30 1.69 5.74
CA ILE A 98 2.62 2.12 6.19
C ILE A 98 2.86 1.61 7.61
N ARG A 99 3.99 0.96 7.80
CA ARG A 99 4.45 0.50 9.11
C ARG A 99 5.09 1.65 9.89
N ASP A 100 5.08 1.56 11.22
CA ASP A 100 5.73 2.50 12.15
C ASP A 100 7.18 2.89 11.81
N ASN A 101 7.95 1.98 11.19
CA ASN A 101 9.34 2.18 10.78
C ASN A 101 9.53 2.76 9.36
N GLY A 102 8.44 3.16 8.69
CA GLY A 102 8.49 3.73 7.34
C GLY A 102 8.59 2.71 6.21
N LEU A 103 8.35 1.41 6.47
CA LEU A 103 8.05 0.47 5.39
C LEU A 103 6.70 0.82 4.77
N VAL A 104 6.68 0.96 3.44
CA VAL A 104 5.51 1.38 2.67
C VAL A 104 5.05 0.21 1.81
N PHE A 105 3.77 -0.10 1.90
CA PHE A 105 3.09 -1.06 1.04
C PHE A 105 2.01 -0.33 0.24
N PHE A 106 1.86 -0.67 -1.03
CA PHE A 106 0.77 -0.22 -1.88
C PHE A 106 -0.18 -1.38 -2.16
N THR A 107 -1.46 -1.09 -2.31
CA THR A 107 -2.43 -2.02 -2.88
C THR A 107 -3.39 -1.25 -3.78
N ALA A 108 -3.75 -1.83 -4.91
CA ALA A 108 -4.75 -1.28 -5.82
C ALA A 108 -6.15 -1.89 -5.62
N CYS A 109 -6.24 -3.01 -4.90
CA CYS A 109 -7.43 -3.85 -4.90
C CYS A 109 -8.27 -3.72 -3.62
N HIS A 110 -7.99 -2.77 -2.71
CA HIS A 110 -8.66 -2.63 -1.41
C HIS A 110 -8.50 -3.85 -0.50
N TYR A 111 -7.33 -4.47 -0.52
CA TYR A 111 -7.03 -5.69 0.27
C TYR A 111 -7.88 -6.90 -0.14
N ASP A 112 -8.49 -6.85 -1.33
CA ASP A 112 -9.31 -7.94 -1.84
C ASP A 112 -8.50 -9.22 -2.01
N ARG A 113 -9.21 -10.34 -1.99
CA ARG A 113 -8.65 -11.68 -2.13
C ARG A 113 -9.34 -12.39 -3.26
N VAL A 114 -8.56 -13.05 -4.07
CA VAL A 114 -9.09 -13.93 -5.09
C VAL A 114 -9.34 -15.30 -4.45
N PRO A 115 -10.59 -15.80 -4.42
CA PRO A 115 -10.87 -17.12 -3.88
C PRO A 115 -10.23 -18.22 -4.74
N GLY A 116 -10.04 -19.40 -4.13
CA GLY A 116 -9.54 -20.59 -4.81
C GLY A 116 -8.05 -20.88 -4.55
N LYS A 117 -7.68 -22.15 -4.69
CA LYS A 117 -6.31 -22.63 -4.47
C LYS A 117 -5.37 -22.02 -5.51
N ALA A 118 -4.24 -21.46 -5.07
CA ALA A 118 -3.20 -20.97 -5.96
C ALA A 118 -2.81 -22.04 -7.00
N GLY A 119 -2.72 -21.64 -8.27
CA GLY A 119 -2.46 -22.53 -9.41
C GLY A 119 -3.68 -23.28 -9.96
N SER A 120 -4.88 -23.12 -9.39
CA SER A 120 -6.11 -23.67 -9.98
C SER A 120 -6.66 -22.79 -11.10
N ALA A 121 -7.36 -23.40 -12.07
CA ALA A 121 -8.01 -22.69 -13.17
C ALA A 121 -9.05 -21.66 -12.67
N GLN A 122 -9.80 -22.00 -11.63
CA GLN A 122 -10.75 -21.10 -10.98
C GLN A 122 -10.04 -19.87 -10.40
N HIS A 123 -8.88 -20.06 -9.76
CA HIS A 123 -8.09 -18.97 -9.22
C HIS A 123 -7.50 -18.08 -10.31
N ALA A 124 -6.98 -18.67 -11.39
CA ALA A 124 -6.47 -17.93 -12.55
C ALA A 124 -7.55 -17.07 -13.22
N GLN A 125 -8.75 -17.62 -13.40
CA GLN A 125 -9.88 -16.90 -13.98
C GLN A 125 -10.36 -15.75 -13.10
N ALA A 126 -10.34 -15.94 -11.78
CA ALA A 126 -10.72 -14.90 -10.84
C ALA A 126 -9.64 -13.80 -10.72
N ILE A 127 -8.34 -14.11 -10.84
CA ILE A 127 -7.26 -13.11 -10.96
C ILE A 127 -7.47 -12.24 -12.21
N ALA A 128 -7.80 -12.85 -13.36
CA ALA A 128 -8.02 -12.14 -14.62
C ALA A 128 -9.20 -11.15 -14.59
N SER A 129 -10.08 -11.24 -13.58
CA SER A 129 -11.22 -10.33 -13.40
C SER A 129 -10.93 -9.14 -12.47
N VAL A 130 -9.77 -9.13 -11.82
CA VAL A 130 -9.28 -7.99 -11.03
C VAL A 130 -8.63 -6.99 -11.98
N ASP A 131 -8.78 -5.68 -11.70
CA ASP A 131 -8.26 -4.54 -12.50
C ASP A 131 -7.02 -4.92 -13.31
N GLU A 132 -7.16 -4.95 -14.64
CA GLU A 132 -6.16 -5.50 -15.57
C GLU A 132 -4.76 -4.88 -15.42
N ARG A 133 -4.67 -3.70 -14.79
CA ARG A 133 -3.43 -2.93 -14.58
C ARG A 133 -2.72 -3.24 -13.28
N TRP A 134 -3.37 -3.86 -12.30
CA TRP A 134 -2.74 -4.13 -11.00
C TRP A 134 -3.15 -5.52 -10.49
N ARG A 135 -2.15 -6.37 -10.25
CA ARG A 135 -2.36 -7.67 -9.59
C ARG A 135 -3.00 -7.49 -8.23
N ASN A 136 -3.81 -8.48 -7.86
CA ASN A 136 -4.40 -8.58 -6.54
C ASN A 136 -3.31 -8.83 -5.48
N GLY A 137 -3.23 -7.98 -4.46
CA GLY A 137 -2.29 -8.15 -3.36
C GLY A 137 -1.66 -6.84 -2.87
N PHE A 138 -0.49 -6.99 -2.26
CA PHE A 138 0.32 -5.89 -1.75
C PHE A 138 1.62 -5.77 -2.55
N TYR A 139 2.12 -4.55 -2.61
CA TYR A 139 3.41 -4.24 -3.21
C TYR A 139 4.27 -3.53 -2.18
N LEU A 140 5.39 -4.13 -1.78
CA LEU A 140 6.44 -3.47 -1.01
C LEU A 140 7.11 -2.42 -1.89
N VAL A 141 7.08 -1.17 -1.44
CA VAL A 141 7.73 -0.07 -2.13
C VAL A 141 9.20 -0.02 -1.72
N THR A 142 10.06 -0.35 -2.69
CA THR A 142 11.53 -0.30 -2.61
C THR A 142 12.04 1.03 -3.17
N GLY A 143 13.35 1.28 -3.19
CA GLY A 143 13.91 2.52 -3.75
C GLY A 143 13.68 3.82 -2.98
N ILE A 144 12.87 3.81 -1.92
CA ILE A 144 12.67 4.99 -1.07
C ILE A 144 14.00 5.37 -0.41
N ALA A 145 14.48 6.59 -0.70
CA ALA A 145 15.70 7.12 -0.13
C ALA A 145 15.67 7.04 1.41
N PRO A 146 16.79 6.68 2.09
CA PRO A 146 16.80 6.50 3.55
C PRO A 146 16.28 7.71 4.34
N ALA A 147 16.62 8.93 3.92
CA ALA A 147 16.12 10.16 4.54
C ALA A 147 14.59 10.31 4.41
N MET A 148 14.05 10.03 3.23
CA MET A 148 12.60 10.04 3.00
C MET A 148 11.90 8.97 3.85
N ARG A 149 12.47 7.76 3.95
CA ARG A 149 11.95 6.70 4.82
C ARG A 149 11.91 7.12 6.29
N ALA A 150 12.95 7.80 6.76
CA ALA A 150 12.99 8.35 8.11
C ALA A 150 11.89 9.41 8.32
N HIS A 151 11.69 10.32 7.37
CA HIS A 151 10.61 11.31 7.43
C HIS A 151 9.22 10.66 7.47
N ILE A 152 8.99 9.62 6.66
CA ILE A 152 7.76 8.83 6.68
C ILE A 152 7.56 8.21 8.06
N ALA A 153 8.57 7.53 8.61
CA ALA A 153 8.50 6.93 9.94
C ALA A 153 8.15 7.96 11.03
N SER A 154 8.84 9.10 11.05
CA SER A 154 8.56 10.20 11.98
C SER A 154 7.14 10.74 11.82
N ALA A 155 6.62 10.85 10.59
CA ALA A 155 5.25 11.27 10.33
C ALA A 155 4.22 10.27 10.85
N ILE A 156 4.43 8.96 10.64
CA ILE A 156 3.56 7.91 11.18
C ILE A 156 3.52 7.93 12.70
N GLN A 157 4.66 8.19 13.36
CA GLN A 157 4.72 8.36 14.80
C GLN A 157 3.95 9.59 15.29
N ARG A 158 4.04 10.74 14.58
CA ARG A 158 3.21 11.92 14.90
C ARG A 158 1.71 11.61 14.80
N ILE A 159 1.29 10.90 13.75
CA ILE A 159 -0.11 10.48 13.55
C ILE A 159 -0.55 9.49 14.64
N HIS A 160 0.35 8.62 15.11
CA HIS A 160 0.08 7.76 16.25
C HIS A 160 -0.20 8.60 17.50
N ASN A 161 0.69 9.52 17.83
CA ASN A 161 0.58 10.33 19.04
C ASN A 161 -0.63 11.26 19.04
N SER A 162 -1.01 11.84 17.89
CA SER A 162 -2.18 12.72 17.78
C SER A 162 -3.52 12.01 17.92
N ARG A 163 -3.54 10.68 17.75
CA ARG A 163 -4.73 9.83 17.88
C ARG A 163 -4.80 9.12 19.24
N LEU A 164 -3.78 9.21 20.08
CA LEU A 164 -3.86 8.74 21.46
C LEU A 164 -4.79 9.67 22.26
N PRO A 165 -5.63 9.12 23.16
CA PRO A 165 -6.41 9.97 24.07
C PRO A 165 -5.44 10.81 24.90
N VAL A 166 -5.68 12.13 24.96
CA VAL A 166 -4.94 13.02 25.86
C VAL A 166 -5.22 12.54 27.28
N LEU A 167 -4.24 11.90 27.91
CA LEU A 167 -4.30 11.60 29.33
C LEU A 167 -4.26 12.94 30.06
N HIS A 168 -5.43 13.45 30.49
CA HIS A 168 -5.48 14.55 31.44
C HIS A 168 -4.77 14.07 32.71
N ARG A 169 -3.52 14.53 32.91
CA ARG A 169 -2.89 14.45 34.22
C ARG A 169 -3.66 15.42 35.11
N GLY A 170 -4.47 14.85 36.01
CA GLY A 170 -5.14 15.60 37.06
C GLY A 170 -4.11 16.39 37.87
N THR A 171 -4.46 17.65 38.12
CA THR A 171 -3.84 18.55 39.10
C THR A 171 -4.08 18.05 40.52
#